data_AF-A0A6P1VQ51-F1
#
_entry.id   AF-A0A6P1VQ51-F1
#
_cell.length_a   1.000
_cell.length_b   1.000
_cell.length_c   1.000
_cell.angle_alpha   90.00
_cell.angle_beta   90.00
_cell.angle_gamma   90.00
#
_symmetry.space_group_name_H-M   'P 1'
#
loop_
_entity.id
_entity.type
_entity.pdbx_description
1 polymer ?
#
loop_
_entity_poly.entity_id
_entity_poly.type
_entity_poly.pdbx_seq_one_letter_code
_entity_poly.pdbx_strand_id
1 'polypeptide(L)'
;MDKKRTTELSTRMNSSSNPLQDGVSFFFLILIYVPFNVFFMVVAAVLFSLINKLFHLHFPTWIVAVAAALLVFVFMFSFLEESLNRSNSGDSTLFYAITLVINLVVVIIMLTATGINKLIFSDAASTDFVFEKPQIITAIIYSITVAFFAAIPLISDGADYVNDIQNDRKLAAIREAITTDDSKAFTKINDETTELWKVVLPDEKNSLLDYLVAGDKIALVHILVKDHKELFGYTFEWHIKSPAMVQLLINDGMGINQIVEKLTKHDEAELVKTIVEKYHPTFNSSVSFITQNIMHHNNEKLLDYLIKNGLTKDLKQTSETLYWLVQKNDIESVGFLIDKGFSIDPSDNRLVYWAIYNRNLPFLKFLFSYPFDVNASSDEYTNLENAIIGNNEAIFDFLLTKNPDIKTLHPTKLNGITNALLIAERYKQTKMLEKLNRYATRN
;
A
#
# COMPACT_ATOMS: atom_id res chain seq x y z
N MET A 1 26.40 21.19 -30.37
CA MET A 1 25.52 22.04 -29.55
C MET A 1 24.08 22.15 -30.10
N ASP A 2 23.81 21.79 -31.37
CA ASP A 2 22.46 21.95 -31.95
C ASP A 2 21.51 20.74 -31.91
N LYS A 3 21.99 19.53 -31.60
CA LYS A 3 21.12 18.34 -31.60
C LYS A 3 20.32 18.15 -30.30
N LYS A 4 20.72 18.81 -29.21
CA LYS A 4 20.06 18.72 -27.90
C LYS A 4 18.94 19.76 -27.74
N ARG A 5 19.09 20.93 -28.37
CA ARG A 5 18.10 22.03 -28.37
C ARG A 5 16.85 21.70 -29.18
N THR A 6 16.98 20.91 -30.24
CA THR A 6 15.85 20.50 -31.09
C THR A 6 14.98 19.43 -30.44
N THR A 7 15.55 18.57 -29.59
CA THR A 7 14.79 17.58 -28.81
C THR A 7 14.04 18.24 -27.65
N GLU A 8 14.62 19.24 -26.98
CA GLU A 8 13.93 19.99 -25.91
C GLU A 8 12.75 20.83 -26.45
N LEU A 9 12.88 21.41 -27.65
CA LEU A 9 11.78 22.13 -28.31
C LEU A 9 10.66 21.22 -28.82
N SER A 10 10.97 20.01 -29.29
CA SER A 10 9.94 19.05 -29.72
C SER A 10 9.19 18.42 -28.53
N THR A 11 9.85 18.29 -27.38
CA THR A 11 9.23 17.76 -26.17
C THR A 11 8.34 18.80 -25.48
N ARG A 12 8.70 20.09 -25.54
CA ARG A 12 7.86 21.18 -25.02
C ARG A 12 6.56 21.39 -25.80
N MET A 13 6.50 21.06 -27.09
CA MET A 13 5.27 21.18 -27.89
C MET A 13 4.24 20.05 -27.68
N ASN A 14 4.61 18.95 -27.01
CA ASN A 14 3.71 17.82 -26.76
C ASN A 14 3.08 17.80 -25.35
N SER A 15 3.26 18.87 -24.56
CA SER A 15 2.69 18.98 -23.20
C SER A 15 1.59 20.03 -23.02
N SER A 16 1.24 20.79 -24.07
CA SER A 16 -0.04 21.50 -24.07
C SER A 16 -1.12 20.48 -24.42
N SER A 17 -1.99 20.15 -23.46
CA SER A 17 -3.22 19.42 -23.77
C SER A 17 -3.92 20.15 -24.91
N ASN A 18 -4.22 19.41 -25.98
CA ASN A 18 -4.80 20.01 -27.17
C ASN A 18 -6.22 20.46 -26.79
N PRO A 19 -6.58 21.76 -26.85
CA PRO A 19 -7.89 22.24 -26.37
C PRO A 19 -9.06 21.56 -27.11
N LEU A 20 -8.80 21.11 -28.33
CA LEU A 20 -9.71 20.31 -29.14
C LEU A 20 -9.87 18.88 -28.62
N GLN A 21 -8.84 18.26 -28.06
CA GLN A 21 -8.90 16.90 -27.50
C GLN A 21 -9.58 16.88 -26.13
N ASP A 22 -9.35 17.91 -25.31
CA ASP A 22 -10.09 18.14 -24.06
C ASP A 22 -11.55 18.49 -24.35
N GLY A 23 -11.81 19.33 -25.36
CA GLY A 23 -13.15 19.65 -25.83
C GLY A 23 -13.92 18.47 -26.44
N VAL A 24 -13.24 17.56 -27.14
CA VAL A 24 -13.84 16.33 -27.71
C VAL A 24 -14.11 15.31 -26.61
N SER A 25 -13.20 15.15 -25.64
CA SER A 25 -13.43 14.29 -24.46
C SER A 25 -14.59 14.80 -23.61
N PHE A 26 -14.69 16.12 -23.43
CA PHE A 26 -15.81 16.82 -22.80
C PHE A 26 -17.14 16.56 -23.52
N PHE A 27 -17.15 16.66 -24.86
CA PHE A 27 -18.34 16.39 -25.66
C PHE A 27 -18.78 14.92 -25.56
N PHE A 28 -17.85 13.97 -25.64
CA PHE A 28 -18.14 12.54 -25.50
C PHE A 28 -18.64 12.18 -24.10
N LEU A 29 -18.07 12.79 -23.06
CA LEU A 29 -18.54 12.58 -21.69
C LEU A 29 -19.99 13.06 -21.57
N ILE A 30 -20.32 14.27 -22.01
CA ILE A 30 -21.71 14.77 -21.96
C ILE A 30 -22.67 13.88 -22.77
N LEU A 31 -22.26 13.44 -23.98
CA LEU A 31 -23.10 12.65 -24.88
C LEU A 31 -23.39 11.23 -24.36
N ILE A 32 -22.52 10.65 -23.54
CA ILE A 32 -22.69 9.28 -23.02
C ILE A 32 -23.14 9.31 -21.55
N TYR A 33 -22.55 10.18 -20.74
CA TYR A 33 -22.78 10.31 -19.30
C TYR A 33 -24.20 10.78 -18.97
N VAL A 34 -24.72 11.76 -19.70
CA VAL A 34 -26.06 12.30 -19.43
C VAL A 34 -27.14 11.25 -19.75
N PRO A 35 -27.14 10.60 -20.93
CA PRO A 35 -28.11 9.54 -21.21
C PRO A 35 -27.96 8.31 -20.28
N PHE A 36 -26.73 7.94 -19.91
CA PHE A 36 -26.48 6.82 -19.01
C PHE A 36 -27.01 7.08 -17.60
N ASN A 37 -26.74 8.26 -17.02
CA ASN A 37 -27.29 8.63 -15.71
C ASN A 37 -28.81 8.75 -15.73
N VAL A 38 -29.38 9.34 -16.79
CA VAL A 38 -30.84 9.42 -16.96
C VAL A 38 -31.44 8.00 -17.01
N PHE A 39 -30.83 7.08 -17.76
CA PHE A 39 -31.27 5.69 -17.83
C PHE A 39 -31.26 5.00 -16.46
N PHE A 40 -30.15 5.07 -15.73
CA PHE A 40 -30.05 4.44 -14.40
C PHE A 40 -30.95 5.10 -13.36
N MET A 41 -31.13 6.41 -13.40
CA MET A 41 -32.10 7.11 -12.54
C MET A 41 -33.53 6.65 -12.82
N VAL A 42 -33.91 6.47 -14.08
CA VAL A 42 -35.24 5.95 -14.45
C VAL A 42 -35.40 4.52 -13.95
N VAL A 43 -34.42 3.65 -14.16
CA VAL A 43 -34.44 2.26 -13.67
C VAL A 43 -34.56 2.19 -12.14
N ALA A 44 -33.75 2.98 -11.43
CA ALA A 44 -33.77 3.04 -9.97
C ALA A 44 -35.09 3.62 -9.45
N ALA A 45 -35.63 4.68 -10.08
CA ALA A 45 -36.93 5.23 -9.72
C ALA A 45 -38.07 4.21 -9.91
N VAL A 46 -38.04 3.42 -10.98
CA VAL A 46 -39.00 2.34 -11.22
C VAL A 46 -38.86 1.24 -10.16
N LEU A 47 -37.64 0.77 -9.88
CA LEU A 47 -37.38 -0.25 -8.87
C LEU A 47 -37.83 0.18 -7.47
N PHE A 48 -37.48 1.40 -7.06
CA PHE A 48 -37.89 1.92 -5.77
C PHE A 48 -39.40 2.19 -5.71
N SER A 49 -40.04 2.64 -6.79
CA SER A 49 -41.51 2.74 -6.85
C SER A 49 -42.15 1.38 -6.65
N LEU A 50 -41.58 0.33 -7.25
CA LEU A 50 -42.00 -1.06 -7.04
C LEU A 50 -41.84 -1.48 -5.58
N ILE A 51 -40.67 -1.24 -4.97
CA ILE A 51 -40.37 -1.55 -3.55
C ILE A 51 -41.32 -0.79 -2.62
N ASN A 52 -41.53 0.50 -2.86
CA ASN A 52 -42.43 1.34 -2.06
C ASN A 52 -43.86 0.81 -2.09
N LYS A 53 -44.30 0.29 -3.25
CA LYS A 53 -45.60 -0.37 -3.40
C LYS A 53 -45.65 -1.77 -2.77
N LEU A 54 -44.58 -2.56 -2.91
CA LEU A 54 -44.49 -3.92 -2.40
C LEU A 54 -44.44 -3.98 -0.87
N PHE A 55 -43.78 -3.00 -0.24
CA PHE A 55 -43.58 -2.91 1.21
C PHE A 55 -44.49 -1.87 1.88
N HIS A 56 -45.44 -1.27 1.14
CA HIS A 56 -46.36 -0.23 1.64
C HIS A 56 -45.65 0.93 2.36
N LEU A 57 -44.51 1.38 1.84
CA LEU A 57 -43.64 2.33 2.53
C LEU A 57 -44.10 3.80 2.43
N HIS A 58 -45.17 4.10 1.69
CA HIS A 58 -45.82 5.42 1.54
C HIS A 58 -44.86 6.60 1.26
N PHE A 59 -43.64 6.34 0.77
CA PHE A 59 -42.72 7.42 0.46
C PHE A 59 -43.20 8.18 -0.78
N PRO A 60 -43.23 9.53 -0.74
CA PRO A 60 -43.44 10.33 -1.94
C PRO A 60 -42.41 9.97 -3.04
N THR A 61 -42.89 9.85 -4.28
CA THR A 61 -42.07 9.45 -5.45
C THR A 61 -40.82 10.32 -5.65
N TRP A 62 -40.85 11.57 -5.18
CA TRP A 62 -39.70 12.48 -5.25
C TRP A 62 -38.58 12.12 -4.25
N ILE A 63 -38.89 11.60 -3.05
CA ILE A 63 -37.88 11.12 -2.08
C ILE A 63 -37.13 9.93 -2.67
N VAL A 64 -37.88 9.05 -3.34
CA VAL A 64 -37.35 7.89 -4.05
C VAL A 64 -36.42 8.30 -5.20
N ALA A 65 -36.82 9.28 -6.01
CA ALA A 65 -36.00 9.76 -7.12
C ALA A 65 -34.69 10.42 -6.64
N VAL A 66 -34.74 11.14 -5.51
CA VAL A 66 -33.56 11.76 -4.90
C VAL A 66 -32.64 10.71 -4.28
N ALA A 67 -33.19 9.71 -3.58
CA ALA A 67 -32.40 8.59 -3.06
C ALA A 67 -31.70 7.83 -4.18
N ALA A 68 -32.39 7.59 -5.30
CA ALA A 68 -31.81 6.97 -6.49
C ALA A 68 -30.68 7.81 -7.11
N ALA A 69 -30.88 9.13 -7.24
CA ALA A 69 -29.84 10.04 -7.75
C ALA A 69 -28.60 10.06 -6.83
N LEU A 70 -28.79 10.10 -5.51
CA LEU A 70 -27.71 10.02 -4.53
C LEU A 70 -26.96 8.68 -4.59
N LEU A 71 -27.68 7.56 -4.79
CA LEU A 71 -27.09 6.23 -4.87
C LEU A 71 -26.24 6.07 -6.15
N VAL A 72 -26.75 6.55 -7.29
CA VAL A 72 -25.99 6.60 -8.55
C VAL A 72 -24.75 7.49 -8.40
N PHE A 73 -24.87 8.63 -7.73
CA PHE A 73 -23.74 9.53 -7.45
C PHE A 73 -22.65 8.87 -6.59
N VAL A 74 -23.02 8.23 -5.48
CA VAL A 74 -22.07 7.55 -4.58
C VAL A 74 -21.38 6.37 -5.28
N PHE A 75 -22.12 5.59 -6.06
CA PHE A 75 -21.56 4.45 -6.79
C PHE A 75 -20.59 4.90 -7.88
N MET A 76 -20.92 5.99 -8.59
CA MET A 76 -20.04 6.57 -9.60
C MET A 76 -18.81 7.25 -8.99
N PHE A 77 -18.94 7.95 -7.87
CA PHE A 77 -17.79 8.52 -7.13
C PHE A 77 -16.79 7.42 -6.77
N SER A 78 -17.28 6.29 -6.24
CA SER A 78 -16.46 5.14 -5.86
C SER A 78 -15.74 4.50 -7.07
N PHE A 79 -16.43 4.39 -8.21
CA PHE A 79 -15.86 3.80 -9.43
C PHE A 79 -14.87 4.73 -10.13
N LEU A 80 -15.08 6.05 -10.02
CA LEU A 80 -14.24 7.07 -10.63
C LEU A 80 -12.96 7.35 -9.83
N GLU A 81 -13.01 7.27 -8.50
CA GLU A 81 -11.82 7.32 -7.64
C GLU A 81 -10.82 6.21 -8.01
N GLU A 82 -11.32 5.01 -8.29
CA GLU A 82 -10.48 3.87 -8.71
C GLU A 82 -9.91 4.06 -10.14
N SER A 83 -10.61 4.79 -11.01
CA SER A 83 -10.12 5.15 -12.35
C SER A 83 -9.09 6.29 -12.32
N LEU A 84 -9.29 7.32 -11.50
CA LEU A 84 -8.38 8.46 -11.35
C LEU A 84 -7.04 8.03 -10.73
N ASN A 85 -7.06 7.11 -9.76
CA ASN A 85 -5.84 6.51 -9.21
C ASN A 85 -5.03 5.71 -10.26
N ARG A 86 -5.62 5.37 -11.42
CA ARG A 86 -4.95 4.66 -12.51
C ARG A 86 -4.44 5.56 -13.63
N SER A 87 -4.98 6.77 -13.81
CA SER A 87 -4.53 7.70 -14.86
C SER A 87 -3.78 8.88 -14.25
N ASN A 88 -2.46 8.93 -14.44
CA ASN A 88 -1.56 10.03 -14.04
C ASN A 88 -1.85 11.39 -14.74
N SER A 89 -3.10 11.76 -15.01
CA SER A 89 -3.49 13.04 -15.59
C SER A 89 -3.90 14.02 -14.49
N GLY A 90 -2.98 14.91 -14.14
CA GLY A 90 -3.06 15.82 -13.00
C GLY A 90 -3.95 17.05 -13.16
N ASP A 91 -5.15 16.95 -13.72
CA ASP A 91 -6.11 18.06 -13.69
C ASP A 91 -7.48 17.61 -13.18
N SER A 92 -7.50 17.34 -11.88
CA SER A 92 -8.72 16.96 -11.15
C SER A 92 -9.70 18.13 -11.04
N THR A 93 -9.21 19.37 -11.06
CA THR A 93 -9.98 20.60 -10.82
C THR A 93 -10.96 20.92 -11.95
N LEU A 94 -10.53 20.81 -13.22
CA LEU A 94 -11.43 20.97 -14.37
C LEU A 94 -12.54 19.90 -14.36
N PHE A 95 -12.21 18.67 -13.99
CA PHE A 95 -13.15 17.55 -13.95
C PHE A 95 -14.21 17.72 -12.85
N TYR A 96 -13.83 18.21 -11.67
CA TYR A 96 -14.77 18.52 -10.60
C TYR A 96 -15.68 19.70 -10.96
N ALA A 97 -15.13 20.74 -11.59
CA ALA A 97 -15.93 21.87 -12.09
C ALA A 97 -16.97 21.40 -13.12
N ILE A 98 -16.61 20.49 -14.02
CA ILE A 98 -17.52 19.90 -15.02
C ILE A 98 -18.61 19.07 -14.33
N THR A 99 -18.25 18.26 -13.33
CA THR A 99 -19.21 17.45 -12.57
C THR A 99 -20.22 18.33 -11.81
N LEU A 100 -19.76 19.43 -11.21
CA LEU A 100 -20.61 20.42 -10.56
C LEU A 100 -21.60 21.05 -11.57
N VAL A 101 -21.11 21.47 -12.75
CA VAL A 101 -21.93 22.08 -13.80
C VAL A 101 -22.98 21.10 -14.33
N ILE A 102 -22.61 19.86 -14.61
CA ILE A 102 -23.54 18.81 -15.06
C ILE A 102 -24.61 18.57 -13.99
N ASN A 103 -24.24 18.50 -12.71
CA ASN A 103 -25.19 18.32 -11.62
C ASN A 103 -26.14 19.51 -11.47
N LEU A 104 -25.66 20.74 -11.67
CA LEU A 104 -26.51 21.94 -11.67
C LEU A 104 -27.52 21.91 -12.82
N VAL A 105 -27.09 21.47 -14.00
CA VAL A 105 -27.95 21.29 -15.18
C VAL A 105 -28.99 20.18 -14.94
N VAL A 106 -28.61 19.05 -14.34
CA VAL A 106 -29.56 17.98 -14.00
C VAL A 106 -30.61 18.47 -13.00
N VAL A 107 -30.24 19.26 -12.00
CA VAL A 107 -31.19 19.88 -11.07
C VAL A 107 -32.16 20.81 -11.80
N ILE A 108 -31.66 21.65 -12.71
CA ILE A 108 -32.51 22.54 -13.51
C ILE A 108 -33.47 21.72 -14.39
N ILE A 109 -32.99 20.64 -15.01
CA ILE A 109 -33.83 19.73 -15.81
C ILE A 109 -34.89 19.05 -14.93
N MET A 110 -34.55 18.62 -13.72
CA MET A 110 -35.52 18.04 -12.79
C MET A 110 -36.57 19.06 -12.35
N LEU A 111 -36.17 20.29 -12.02
CA LEU A 111 -37.09 21.35 -11.62
C LEU A 111 -38.04 21.73 -12.77
N THR A 112 -37.53 21.80 -13.99
CA THR A 112 -38.32 22.08 -15.20
C THR A 112 -39.24 20.92 -15.58
N ALA A 113 -38.76 19.68 -15.56
CA ALA A 113 -39.57 18.49 -15.83
C ALA A 113 -40.71 18.32 -14.80
N THR A 114 -40.44 18.63 -13.52
CA THR A 114 -41.47 18.59 -12.47
C THR A 114 -42.51 19.70 -12.66
N GLY A 115 -42.11 20.88 -13.14
CA GLY A 115 -43.01 21.95 -13.54
C GLY A 115 -43.89 21.59 -14.75
N ILE A 116 -43.32 20.92 -15.75
CA ILE A 116 -44.03 20.47 -16.95
C ILE A 116 -45.04 19.35 -16.63
N ASN A 117 -44.72 18.45 -15.69
CA ASN A 117 -45.63 17.40 -15.26
C ASN A 117 -46.94 17.97 -14.67
N LYS A 118 -46.88 19.14 -14.02
CA LYS A 118 -48.07 19.84 -13.50
C LYS A 118 -48.87 20.55 -14.62
N LEU A 119 -48.22 20.92 -15.71
CA LEU A 119 -48.85 21.55 -16.89
C LEU A 119 -49.60 20.53 -17.76
N ILE A 120 -49.09 19.29 -17.86
CA ILE A 120 -49.66 18.24 -18.73
C ILE A 120 -50.78 17.46 -18.03
N PHE A 121 -50.73 17.31 -16.70
CA PHE A 121 -51.64 16.44 -15.95
C PHE A 121 -52.56 17.18 -14.95
N SER A 122 -52.75 18.49 -15.07
CA SER A 122 -53.75 19.22 -14.26
C SER A 122 -54.97 19.66 -15.10
N ASP A 123 -56.16 19.27 -14.65
CA ASP A 123 -57.45 19.57 -15.31
C ASP A 123 -57.96 21.00 -15.08
N ALA A 124 -57.10 21.93 -14.63
CA ALA A 124 -57.49 23.32 -14.46
C ALA A 124 -56.31 24.27 -14.68
N ALA A 125 -56.44 25.11 -15.72
CA ALA A 125 -55.58 26.25 -15.95
C ALA A 125 -55.76 27.29 -14.82
N SER A 126 -54.99 27.14 -13.75
CA SER A 126 -54.70 28.23 -12.83
C SER A 126 -53.18 28.28 -12.61
N THR A 127 -52.62 29.37 -13.10
CA THR A 127 -51.22 29.75 -13.02
C THR A 127 -50.91 30.20 -11.60
N ASP A 128 -50.12 29.41 -10.88
CA ASP A 128 -49.19 29.92 -9.87
C ASP A 128 -48.08 28.88 -9.69
N PHE A 129 -46.88 29.24 -10.16
CA PHE A 129 -45.67 28.42 -10.04
C PHE A 129 -45.19 28.46 -8.58
N VAL A 130 -45.90 27.76 -7.69
CA VAL A 130 -45.55 27.68 -6.27
C VAL A 130 -44.88 26.33 -6.00
N PHE A 131 -43.58 26.37 -5.75
CA PHE A 131 -42.85 25.21 -5.22
C PHE A 131 -43.42 24.84 -3.85
N GLU A 132 -43.82 23.57 -3.66
CA GLU A 132 -44.24 23.12 -2.33
C GLU A 132 -43.01 23.04 -1.41
N LYS A 133 -43.18 23.42 -0.13
CA LYS A 133 -42.08 23.45 0.88
C LYS A 133 -41.14 22.23 0.85
N PRO A 134 -41.61 20.97 0.64
CA PRO A 134 -40.73 19.80 0.56
C PRO A 134 -39.79 19.81 -0.65
N GLN A 135 -40.21 20.35 -1.80
CA GLN A 135 -39.40 20.41 -3.02
C GLN A 135 -38.26 21.43 -2.89
N ILE A 136 -38.53 22.56 -2.23
CA ILE A 136 -37.51 23.57 -1.89
C ILE A 136 -36.50 22.96 -0.91
N ILE A 137 -36.97 22.29 0.14
CA ILE A 137 -36.10 21.62 1.12
C ILE A 137 -35.22 20.58 0.43
N THR A 138 -35.76 19.85 -0.54
CA THR A 138 -35.02 18.84 -1.30
C THR A 138 -33.95 19.44 -2.19
N ALA A 139 -34.30 20.50 -2.93
CA ALA A 139 -33.34 21.23 -3.74
C ALA A 139 -32.21 21.81 -2.87
N ILE A 140 -32.56 22.35 -1.70
CA ILE A 140 -31.59 22.85 -0.73
C ILE A 140 -30.67 21.72 -0.21
N ILE A 141 -31.22 20.59 0.23
CA ILE A 141 -30.43 19.45 0.74
C ILE A 141 -29.52 18.90 -0.36
N TYR A 142 -30.02 18.73 -1.58
CA TYR A 142 -29.22 18.26 -2.70
C TYR A 142 -28.12 19.25 -3.06
N SER A 143 -28.43 20.55 -3.15
CA SER A 143 -27.43 21.60 -3.40
C SER A 143 -26.37 21.67 -2.30
N ILE A 144 -26.76 21.56 -1.02
CA ILE A 144 -25.81 21.54 0.10
C ILE A 144 -24.93 20.30 0.05
N THR A 145 -25.52 19.12 -0.23
CA THR A 145 -24.77 17.86 -0.30
C THR A 145 -23.79 17.88 -1.46
N VAL A 146 -24.23 18.33 -2.65
CA VAL A 146 -23.35 18.49 -3.81
C VAL A 146 -22.27 19.52 -3.56
N ALA A 147 -22.59 20.67 -2.92
CA ALA A 147 -21.60 21.66 -2.55
C ALA A 147 -20.59 21.12 -1.52
N PHE A 148 -21.04 20.32 -0.55
CA PHE A 148 -20.19 19.68 0.44
C PHE A 148 -19.24 18.66 -0.21
N PHE A 149 -19.75 17.78 -1.08
CA PHE A 149 -18.90 16.81 -1.80
C PHE A 149 -17.98 17.48 -2.83
N ALA A 150 -18.42 18.56 -3.48
CA ALA A 150 -17.55 19.37 -4.34
C ALA A 150 -16.47 20.13 -3.54
N ALA A 151 -16.73 20.42 -2.27
CA ALA A 151 -15.77 21.03 -1.35
C ALA A 151 -14.79 20.02 -0.73
N ILE A 152 -15.08 18.72 -0.72
CA ILE A 152 -14.15 17.71 -0.17
C ILE A 152 -12.78 17.75 -0.87
N PRO A 153 -12.69 17.81 -2.22
CA PRO A 153 -11.42 18.01 -2.90
C PRO A 153 -10.74 19.34 -2.54
N LEU A 154 -11.50 20.45 -2.49
CA LEU A 154 -11.02 21.79 -2.09
C LEU A 154 -10.51 21.84 -0.64
N ILE A 155 -11.03 20.98 0.24
CA ILE A 155 -10.56 20.81 1.62
C ILE A 155 -9.36 19.83 1.65
N SER A 156 -9.25 18.94 0.67
CA SER A 156 -8.10 18.04 0.45
C SER A 156 -6.97 18.68 -0.35
N ASP A 157 -7.03 19.99 -0.64
CA ASP A 157 -6.02 20.83 -1.33
C ASP A 157 -4.69 20.97 -0.55
N GLY A 158 -4.24 19.91 0.12
CA GLY A 158 -2.81 19.68 0.29
C GLY A 158 -2.11 19.40 -1.05
N ALA A 159 -2.86 18.99 -2.09
CA ALA A 159 -2.31 18.68 -3.41
C ALA A 159 -1.96 19.91 -4.27
N ASP A 160 -2.76 20.99 -4.22
CA ASP A 160 -2.43 22.24 -4.92
C ASP A 160 -1.30 23.04 -4.24
N TYR A 161 -0.96 22.72 -2.99
CA TYR A 161 0.23 23.23 -2.32
C TYR A 161 1.54 22.63 -2.87
N VAL A 162 1.49 21.39 -3.36
CA VAL A 162 2.64 20.72 -4.01
C VAL A 162 2.93 21.32 -5.40
N ASN A 163 1.91 21.82 -6.09
CA ASN A 163 2.09 22.53 -7.37
C ASN A 163 2.85 23.87 -7.23
N ASP A 164 2.74 24.57 -6.09
CA ASP A 164 3.50 25.81 -5.85
C ASP A 164 4.98 25.56 -5.48
N ILE A 165 5.30 24.37 -4.96
CA ILE A 165 6.65 23.89 -4.64
C ILE A 165 7.41 23.47 -5.92
N GLN A 166 6.70 23.05 -6.97
CA GLN A 166 7.26 22.78 -8.31
C GLN A 166 7.43 24.04 -9.18
N ASN A 167 7.34 25.25 -8.61
CA ASN A 167 7.82 26.44 -9.31
C ASN A 167 9.30 26.26 -9.66
N ASP A 168 9.62 26.19 -10.96
CA ASP A 168 10.98 26.05 -11.51
C ASP A 168 12.01 26.94 -10.79
N ARG A 169 11.60 28.14 -10.34
CA ARG A 169 12.43 29.07 -9.56
C ARG A 169 12.78 28.59 -8.14
N LYS A 170 11.81 28.10 -7.36
CA LYS A 170 12.07 27.60 -5.99
C LYS A 170 12.96 26.36 -6.05
N LEU A 171 12.66 25.45 -6.99
CA LEU A 171 13.48 24.27 -7.23
C LEU A 171 14.90 24.63 -7.70
N ALA A 172 15.05 25.65 -8.56
CA ALA A 172 16.36 26.14 -8.97
C ALA A 172 17.14 26.74 -7.79
N ALA A 173 16.49 27.53 -6.92
CA ALA A 173 17.12 28.10 -5.73
C ALA A 173 17.54 27.00 -4.73
N ILE A 174 16.70 25.98 -4.52
CA ILE A 174 17.03 24.79 -3.72
C ILE A 174 18.28 24.12 -4.32
N ARG A 175 18.28 23.82 -5.63
CA ARG A 175 19.42 23.18 -6.29
C ARG A 175 20.69 24.00 -6.22
N GLU A 176 20.59 25.31 -6.38
CA GLU A 176 21.72 26.23 -6.25
C GLU A 176 22.30 26.16 -4.83
N ALA A 177 21.47 26.34 -3.80
CA ALA A 177 21.89 26.27 -2.40
C ALA A 177 22.53 24.91 -2.04
N ILE A 178 22.02 23.82 -2.58
CA ILE A 178 22.57 22.47 -2.40
C ILE A 178 23.93 22.33 -3.09
N THR A 179 24.05 22.83 -4.33
CA THR A 179 25.27 22.73 -5.14
C THR A 179 26.38 23.57 -4.54
N THR A 180 26.06 24.75 -4.00
CA THR A 180 27.00 25.66 -3.33
C THR A 180 27.21 25.34 -1.86
N ASP A 181 26.42 24.41 -1.29
CA ASP A 181 26.40 24.09 0.14
C ASP A 181 26.12 25.32 1.04
N ASP A 182 25.32 26.26 0.54
CA ASP A 182 24.98 27.51 1.22
C ASP A 182 23.84 27.30 2.23
N SER A 183 24.22 27.01 3.47
CA SER A 183 23.30 26.87 4.60
C SER A 183 22.44 28.11 4.88
N LYS A 184 22.90 29.33 4.58
CA LYS A 184 22.11 30.55 4.81
C LYS A 184 21.02 30.69 3.78
N ALA A 185 21.36 30.49 2.50
CA ALA A 185 20.38 30.45 1.42
C ALA A 185 19.34 29.35 1.67
N PHE A 186 19.79 28.17 2.08
CA PHE A 186 18.91 27.04 2.38
C PHE A 186 17.99 27.28 3.58
N THR A 187 18.50 27.91 4.66
CA THR A 187 17.67 28.29 5.82
C THR A 187 16.55 29.23 5.39
N LYS A 188 16.87 30.25 4.59
CA LYS A 188 15.87 31.18 4.07
C LYS A 188 14.79 30.45 3.26
N ILE A 189 15.18 29.51 2.40
CA ILE A 189 14.24 28.71 1.62
C ILE A 189 13.35 27.86 2.53
N ASN A 190 13.93 27.25 3.57
CA ASN A 190 13.20 26.45 4.56
C ASN A 190 12.18 27.28 5.34
N ASP A 191 12.55 28.48 5.78
CA ASP A 191 11.65 29.38 6.51
C ASP A 191 10.48 29.87 5.64
N GLU A 192 10.71 30.00 4.33
CA GLU A 192 9.71 30.41 3.34
C GLU A 192 8.85 29.24 2.81
N THR A 193 9.22 27.98 3.10
CA THR A 193 8.58 26.78 2.53
C THR A 193 8.13 25.81 3.62
N THR A 194 6.83 25.72 3.87
CA THR A 194 6.28 24.72 4.78
C THR A 194 6.58 23.32 4.26
N GLU A 195 7.13 22.45 5.11
CA GLU A 195 7.43 21.04 4.80
C GLU A 195 8.45 20.83 3.67
N LEU A 196 9.52 21.65 3.60
CA LEU A 196 10.60 21.51 2.62
C LEU A 196 11.18 20.08 2.54
N TRP A 197 11.14 19.33 3.64
CA TRP A 197 11.54 17.92 3.69
C TRP A 197 10.68 16.97 2.82
N LYS A 198 9.46 17.35 2.44
CA LYS A 198 8.59 16.59 1.52
C LYS A 198 8.92 16.79 0.04
N VAL A 199 9.77 17.76 -0.30
CA VAL A 199 10.11 18.04 -1.70
C VAL A 199 10.81 16.82 -2.30
N VAL A 200 10.29 16.36 -3.45
CA VAL A 200 10.93 15.33 -4.26
C VAL A 200 11.63 16.02 -5.42
N LEU A 201 12.93 15.80 -5.57
CA LEU A 201 13.68 16.36 -6.69
C LEU A 201 13.32 15.58 -7.97
N PRO A 202 12.83 16.21 -9.06
CA PRO A 202 12.30 15.50 -10.23
C PRO A 202 13.23 14.50 -10.91
N ASP A 203 14.55 14.67 -10.78
CA ASP A 203 15.55 13.79 -11.39
C ASP A 203 15.98 12.63 -10.48
N GLU A 204 15.57 12.67 -9.21
CA GLU A 204 15.93 11.74 -8.15
C GLU A 204 14.65 11.05 -7.69
N LYS A 205 14.56 9.72 -7.74
CA LYS A 205 13.39 9.00 -7.21
C LYS A 205 13.25 9.10 -5.66
N ASN A 206 14.06 9.96 -5.03
CA ASN A 206 14.26 10.05 -3.59
C ASN A 206 13.79 11.41 -3.06
N SER A 207 13.45 11.45 -1.76
CA SER A 207 13.13 12.69 -1.07
C SER A 207 14.33 13.65 -1.05
N LEU A 208 14.09 14.96 -0.89
CA LEU A 208 15.14 15.95 -0.68
C LEU A 208 16.03 15.57 0.51
N LEU A 209 15.42 15.11 1.61
CA LEU A 209 16.16 14.69 2.79
C LEU A 209 17.11 13.51 2.48
N ASP A 210 16.63 12.47 1.78
CA ASP A 210 17.47 11.35 1.36
C ASP A 210 18.61 11.80 0.44
N TYR A 211 18.34 12.73 -0.47
CA TYR A 211 19.35 13.29 -1.36
C TYR A 211 20.46 14.01 -0.58
N LEU A 212 20.07 14.87 0.37
CA LEU A 212 21.01 15.62 1.21
C LEU A 212 21.85 14.70 2.11
N VAL A 213 21.22 13.65 2.67
CA VAL A 213 21.91 12.66 3.50
C VAL A 213 22.92 11.87 2.65
N ALA A 214 22.50 11.39 1.47
CA ALA A 214 23.37 10.65 0.53
C ALA A 214 24.51 11.51 -0.03
N GLY A 215 24.30 12.82 -0.13
CA GLY A 215 25.28 13.82 -0.54
C GLY A 215 26.14 14.38 0.60
N ASP A 216 25.99 13.85 1.82
CA ASP A 216 26.72 14.25 3.03
C ASP A 216 26.60 15.76 3.35
N LYS A 217 25.43 16.36 3.07
CA LYS A 217 25.14 17.79 3.24
C LYS A 217 24.75 18.13 4.68
N ILE A 218 25.68 17.95 5.62
CA ILE A 218 25.48 18.02 7.08
C ILE A 218 24.65 19.24 7.52
N ALA A 219 25.06 20.44 7.12
CA ALA A 219 24.40 21.67 7.55
C ALA A 219 22.97 21.79 7.01
N LEU A 220 22.72 21.29 5.79
CA LEU A 220 21.41 21.35 5.16
C LEU A 220 20.47 20.30 5.75
N VAL A 221 20.98 19.10 6.05
CA VAL A 221 20.23 18.07 6.79
C VAL A 221 19.82 18.60 8.15
N HIS A 222 20.74 19.23 8.90
CA HIS A 222 20.44 19.80 10.21
C HIS A 222 19.26 20.78 10.15
N ILE A 223 19.24 21.66 9.15
CA ILE A 223 18.15 22.63 8.95
C ILE A 223 16.80 21.91 8.82
N LEU A 224 16.75 20.79 8.08
CA LEU A 224 15.51 20.04 7.86
C LEU A 224 15.05 19.22 9.07
N VAL A 225 15.98 18.69 9.89
CA VAL A 225 15.62 17.70 10.92
C VAL A 225 15.59 18.26 12.35
N LYS A 226 16.32 19.35 12.64
CA LYS A 226 16.50 19.88 14.02
C LYS A 226 15.20 20.14 14.77
N ASP A 227 14.15 20.56 14.07
CA ASP A 227 12.84 20.92 14.63
C ASP A 227 11.76 19.87 14.32
N HIS A 228 12.14 18.75 13.69
CA HIS A 228 11.23 17.77 13.09
C HIS A 228 11.61 16.34 13.47
N LYS A 229 11.55 16.01 14.77
CA LYS A 229 11.90 14.67 15.30
C LYS A 229 10.98 13.56 14.76
N GLU A 230 9.76 13.91 14.39
CA GLU A 230 8.81 13.03 13.73
C GLU A 230 9.36 12.45 12.41
N LEU A 231 10.32 13.12 11.77
CA LEU A 231 10.92 12.64 10.52
C LEU A 231 11.66 11.31 10.69
N PHE A 232 12.17 11.04 11.90
CA PHE A 232 12.79 9.77 12.22
C PHE A 232 11.76 8.62 12.31
N GLY A 233 10.46 8.93 12.38
CA GLY A 233 9.39 7.94 12.28
C GLY A 233 9.02 7.54 10.84
N TYR A 234 9.45 8.31 9.83
CA TYR A 234 9.11 8.05 8.43
C TYR A 234 10.09 7.08 7.75
N THR A 235 9.61 6.50 6.64
CA THR A 235 10.30 5.46 5.87
C THR A 235 11.31 6.04 4.87
N PHE A 236 12.17 6.96 5.32
CA PHE A 236 13.29 7.44 4.50
C PHE A 236 14.39 6.38 4.39
N GLU A 237 15.17 6.48 3.31
CA GLU A 237 16.27 5.57 3.00
C GLU A 237 17.46 5.79 3.94
N TRP A 238 17.82 7.05 4.21
CA TRP A 238 18.93 7.43 5.09
C TRP A 238 20.29 6.80 4.70
N HIS A 239 20.75 7.05 3.47
CA HIS A 239 22.08 6.59 3.03
C HIS A 239 23.21 7.42 3.67
N ILE A 240 23.55 7.10 4.92
CA ILE A 240 24.54 7.81 5.73
C ILE A 240 25.95 7.33 5.38
N LYS A 241 26.86 8.25 5.04
CA LYS A 241 28.22 7.93 4.56
C LYS A 241 29.36 8.43 5.45
N SER A 242 29.07 9.24 6.47
CA SER A 242 30.12 9.88 7.28
C SER A 242 29.84 9.82 8.78
N PRO A 243 30.88 9.77 9.63
CA PRO A 243 30.74 9.90 11.08
C PRO A 243 30.12 11.25 11.50
N ALA A 244 30.37 12.31 10.72
CA ALA A 244 29.80 13.63 10.97
C ALA A 244 28.28 13.62 10.83
N MET A 245 27.75 12.98 9.77
CA MET A 245 26.32 12.83 9.55
C MET A 245 25.68 11.98 10.64
N VAL A 246 26.33 10.89 11.06
CA VAL A 246 25.85 10.10 12.18
C VAL A 246 25.75 10.95 13.45
N GLN A 247 26.80 11.71 13.79
CA GLN A 247 26.80 12.55 14.98
C GLN A 247 25.69 13.60 14.93
N LEU A 248 25.45 14.21 13.78
CA LEU A 248 24.37 15.15 13.56
C LEU A 248 23.01 14.50 13.86
N LEU A 249 22.71 13.36 13.21
CA LEU A 249 21.42 12.70 13.34
C LEU A 249 21.16 12.23 14.77
N ILE A 250 22.18 11.76 15.50
CA ILE A 250 22.06 11.43 16.93
C ILE A 250 21.71 12.67 17.74
N ASN A 251 22.41 13.79 17.51
CA ASN A 251 22.19 15.04 18.24
C ASN A 251 20.78 15.59 18.01
N ASP A 252 20.26 15.44 16.79
CA ASP A 252 18.94 15.92 16.41
C ASP A 252 17.80 14.95 16.83
N GLY A 253 18.15 13.73 17.26
CA GLY A 253 17.23 12.83 17.99
C GLY A 253 17.01 11.46 17.38
N MET A 254 17.74 11.07 16.34
CA MET A 254 17.67 9.72 15.79
C MET A 254 18.25 8.70 16.77
N GLY A 255 17.52 7.61 17.02
CA GLY A 255 17.96 6.56 17.95
C GLY A 255 19.18 5.79 17.45
N ILE A 256 20.07 5.37 18.35
CA ILE A 256 21.31 4.64 17.98
C ILE A 256 20.99 3.32 17.25
N ASN A 257 20.01 2.55 17.74
CA ASN A 257 19.59 1.30 17.08
C ASN A 257 19.10 1.55 15.66
N GLN A 258 18.34 2.63 15.46
CA GLN A 258 17.85 3.04 14.15
C GLN A 258 19.02 3.41 13.21
N ILE A 259 20.03 4.11 13.70
CA ILE A 259 21.24 4.40 12.91
C ILE A 259 21.94 3.13 12.49
N VAL A 260 22.10 2.16 13.40
CA VAL A 260 22.70 0.86 13.04
C VAL A 260 21.86 0.12 11.99
N GLU A 261 20.53 0.16 12.08
CA GLU A 261 19.65 -0.38 11.03
C GLU A 261 19.89 0.28 9.67
N LYS A 262 19.98 1.62 9.62
CA LYS A 262 20.21 2.35 8.36
C LYS A 262 21.60 2.08 7.78
N LEU A 263 22.63 2.05 8.62
CA LEU A 263 24.00 1.74 8.19
C LEU A 263 24.12 0.28 7.70
N THR A 264 23.51 -0.68 8.39
CA THR A 264 23.52 -2.09 7.93
C THR A 264 22.77 -2.28 6.61
N LYS A 265 21.70 -1.52 6.34
CA LYS A 265 20.98 -1.55 5.07
C LYS A 265 21.89 -1.25 3.87
N HIS A 266 22.86 -0.36 4.05
CA HIS A 266 23.82 0.06 3.02
C HIS A 266 25.21 -0.59 3.15
N ASP A 267 25.36 -1.63 4.00
CA ASP A 267 26.63 -2.33 4.26
C ASP A 267 27.78 -1.42 4.77
N GLU A 268 27.45 -0.39 5.53
CA GLU A 268 28.41 0.57 6.09
C GLU A 268 29.13 0.03 7.34
N ALA A 269 29.78 -1.12 7.20
CA ALA A 269 30.28 -1.93 8.31
C ALA A 269 31.27 -1.21 9.25
N GLU A 270 32.14 -0.36 8.72
CA GLU A 270 33.12 0.38 9.54
C GLU A 270 32.44 1.49 10.37
N LEU A 271 31.40 2.14 9.82
CA LEU A 271 30.59 3.09 10.59
C LEU A 271 29.81 2.35 11.68
N VAL A 272 29.19 1.20 11.35
CA VAL A 272 28.49 0.37 12.35
C VAL A 272 29.41 0.05 13.53
N LYS A 273 30.64 -0.43 13.28
CA LYS A 273 31.62 -0.71 14.34
C LYS A 273 31.92 0.52 15.18
N THR A 274 32.19 1.66 14.53
CA THR A 274 32.44 2.94 15.22
C THR A 274 31.29 3.34 16.15
N ILE A 275 30.05 3.18 15.70
CA ILE A 275 28.86 3.50 16.50
C ILE A 275 28.68 2.54 17.67
N VAL A 276 28.91 1.24 17.45
CA VAL A 276 28.79 0.22 18.50
C VAL A 276 29.86 0.39 19.57
N GLU A 277 31.11 0.68 19.17
CA GLU A 277 32.22 1.00 20.08
C GLU A 277 31.96 2.24 20.92
N LYS A 278 31.38 3.29 20.32
CA LYS A 278 31.17 4.57 21.00
C LYS A 278 29.93 4.58 21.90
N TYR A 279 28.84 3.93 21.47
CA TYR A 279 27.52 4.10 22.07
C TYR A 279 26.95 2.85 22.74
N HIS A 280 27.56 1.67 22.56
CA HIS A 280 27.14 0.42 23.20
C HIS A 280 25.62 0.15 23.15
N PRO A 281 25.01 0.06 21.95
CA PRO A 281 23.56 -0.08 21.81
C PRO A 281 23.02 -1.37 22.43
N THR A 282 21.83 -1.28 23.03
CA THR A 282 21.04 -2.45 23.42
C THR A 282 20.11 -2.82 22.26
N PHE A 283 20.48 -3.82 21.47
CA PHE A 283 19.79 -4.25 20.23
C PHE A 283 18.40 -4.89 20.46
N ASN A 284 17.50 -4.25 21.17
CA ASN A 284 16.25 -4.87 21.63
C ASN A 284 15.14 -4.98 20.57
N SER A 285 15.00 -4.03 19.65
CA SER A 285 13.90 -3.95 18.67
C SER A 285 14.32 -4.18 17.22
N SER A 286 15.62 -4.31 16.98
CA SER A 286 16.22 -4.10 15.66
C SER A 286 16.93 -5.34 15.09
N VAL A 287 16.97 -6.42 15.87
CA VAL A 287 17.78 -7.61 15.55
C VAL A 287 17.36 -8.25 14.23
N SER A 288 16.05 -8.39 13.95
CA SER A 288 15.60 -8.99 12.69
C SER A 288 16.08 -8.19 11.48
N PHE A 289 15.91 -6.86 11.52
CA PHE A 289 16.30 -5.96 10.44
C PHE A 289 17.82 -5.94 10.26
N ILE A 290 18.57 -5.75 11.34
CA ILE A 290 20.05 -5.73 11.31
C ILE A 290 20.57 -7.06 10.77
N THR A 291 20.10 -8.19 11.31
CA THR A 291 20.56 -9.52 10.87
C THR A 291 20.17 -9.76 9.42
N GLN A 292 18.94 -9.44 9.02
CA GLN A 292 18.50 -9.59 7.62
C GLN A 292 19.35 -8.78 6.65
N ASN A 293 19.65 -7.51 6.96
CA ASN A 293 20.51 -6.67 6.14
C ASN A 293 21.92 -7.26 6.01
N ILE A 294 22.50 -7.72 7.11
CA ILE A 294 23.83 -8.33 7.11
C ILE A 294 23.87 -9.61 6.28
N MET A 295 22.85 -10.47 6.42
CA MET A 295 22.74 -11.67 5.60
C MET A 295 22.48 -11.34 4.13
N HIS A 296 21.76 -10.25 3.83
CA HIS A 296 21.57 -9.80 2.44
C HIS A 296 22.88 -9.44 1.75
N HIS A 297 23.80 -8.82 2.50
CA HIS A 297 25.13 -8.42 2.01
C HIS A 297 26.21 -9.48 2.23
N ASN A 298 25.85 -10.66 2.77
CA ASN A 298 26.79 -11.74 3.12
C ASN A 298 27.94 -11.28 4.04
N ASN A 299 27.68 -10.34 4.94
CA ASN A 299 28.71 -9.74 5.81
C ASN A 299 28.82 -10.44 7.17
N GLU A 300 29.17 -11.73 7.14
CA GLU A 300 29.30 -12.57 8.35
C GLU A 300 30.26 -12.01 9.40
N LYS A 301 31.32 -11.30 8.96
CA LYS A 301 32.28 -10.65 9.86
C LYS A 301 31.64 -9.55 10.69
N LEU A 302 30.75 -8.76 10.08
CA LEU A 302 29.99 -7.75 10.80
C LEU A 302 29.00 -8.41 11.76
N LEU A 303 28.35 -9.50 11.36
CA LEU A 303 27.46 -10.25 12.27
C LEU A 303 28.22 -10.73 13.50
N ASP A 304 29.39 -11.36 13.32
CA ASP A 304 30.22 -11.84 14.42
C ASP A 304 30.65 -10.73 15.36
N TYR A 305 30.97 -9.56 14.82
CA TYR A 305 31.29 -8.38 15.61
C TYR A 305 30.08 -7.92 16.43
N LEU A 306 28.90 -7.81 15.83
CA LEU A 306 27.70 -7.35 16.52
C LEU A 306 27.21 -8.33 17.58
N ILE A 307 27.30 -9.64 17.32
CA ILE A 307 27.05 -10.70 18.31
C ILE A 307 27.95 -10.54 19.53
N LYS A 308 29.25 -10.31 19.32
CA LYS A 308 30.20 -10.09 20.42
C LYS A 308 29.90 -8.81 21.21
N ASN A 309 29.23 -7.85 20.59
CA ASN A 309 28.85 -6.57 21.18
C ASN A 309 27.36 -6.50 21.58
N GLY A 310 26.70 -7.65 21.77
CA GLY A 310 25.38 -7.70 22.41
C GLY A 310 24.17 -7.76 21.47
N LEU A 311 24.35 -8.00 20.17
CA LEU A 311 23.24 -8.34 19.27
C LEU A 311 22.55 -9.61 19.79
N THR A 312 21.27 -9.50 20.14
CA THR A 312 20.53 -10.63 20.72
C THR A 312 20.24 -11.70 19.66
N LYS A 313 19.97 -12.90 20.13
CA LYS A 313 19.76 -14.10 19.29
C LYS A 313 18.43 -14.78 19.61
N ASP A 314 17.50 -14.03 20.20
CA ASP A 314 16.28 -14.54 20.78
C ASP A 314 15.15 -14.74 19.77
N LEU A 315 14.23 -15.64 20.14
CA LEU A 315 13.23 -16.24 19.26
C LEU A 315 12.37 -15.25 18.50
N LYS A 316 11.89 -14.22 19.22
CA LYS A 316 10.93 -13.26 18.69
C LYS A 316 11.55 -12.41 17.59
N GLN A 317 12.84 -12.13 17.72
CA GLN A 317 13.56 -11.30 16.76
C GLN A 317 14.28 -12.12 15.68
N THR A 318 14.49 -13.42 15.86
CA THR A 318 15.22 -14.24 14.87
C THR A 318 14.32 -14.95 13.87
N SER A 319 13.04 -15.18 14.20
CA SER A 319 12.09 -15.92 13.36
C SER A 319 11.90 -15.32 11.97
N GLU A 320 11.71 -14.00 11.87
CA GLU A 320 11.48 -13.31 10.59
C GLU A 320 12.70 -13.37 9.66
N THR A 321 13.91 -13.25 10.20
CA THR A 321 15.14 -13.39 9.40
C THR A 321 15.30 -14.82 8.87
N LEU A 322 15.10 -15.82 9.72
CA LEU A 322 15.17 -17.23 9.31
C LEU A 322 14.13 -17.54 8.24
N TYR A 323 12.90 -17.06 8.41
CA TYR A 323 11.82 -17.20 7.43
C TYR A 323 12.23 -16.63 6.06
N TRP A 324 12.74 -15.39 6.04
CA TRP A 324 13.15 -14.73 4.80
C TRP A 324 14.26 -15.49 4.07
N LEU A 325 15.23 -16.06 4.80
CA LEU A 325 16.28 -16.89 4.22
C LEU A 325 15.72 -18.19 3.61
N VAL A 326 14.85 -18.91 4.33
CA VAL A 326 14.25 -20.14 3.80
C VAL A 326 13.36 -19.84 2.60
N GLN A 327 12.62 -18.73 2.58
CA GLN A 327 11.84 -18.30 1.42
C GLN A 327 12.73 -18.07 0.19
N LYS A 328 13.94 -17.57 0.38
CA LYS A 328 14.96 -17.43 -0.67
C LYS A 328 15.71 -18.74 -0.99
N ASN A 329 15.37 -19.84 -0.30
CA ASN A 329 16.07 -21.12 -0.35
C ASN A 329 17.57 -21.03 0.04
N ASP A 330 17.91 -20.06 0.88
CA ASP A 330 19.27 -19.87 1.41
C ASP A 330 19.42 -20.62 2.75
N ILE A 331 19.52 -21.94 2.63
CA ILE A 331 19.61 -22.84 3.80
C ILE A 331 20.98 -22.80 4.46
N GLU A 332 22.03 -22.44 3.71
CA GLU A 332 23.38 -22.29 4.25
C GLU A 332 23.43 -21.15 5.26
N SER A 333 22.88 -19.99 4.91
CA SER A 333 22.73 -18.86 5.84
C SER A 333 21.88 -19.19 7.05
N VAL A 334 20.85 -20.03 6.91
CA VAL A 334 20.03 -20.50 8.04
C VAL A 334 20.88 -21.36 8.99
N GLY A 335 21.61 -22.34 8.46
CA GLY A 335 22.53 -23.17 9.24
C GLY A 335 23.57 -22.32 9.96
N PHE A 336 24.17 -21.36 9.26
CA PHE A 336 25.11 -20.41 9.82
C PHE A 336 24.52 -19.61 10.99
N LEU A 337 23.33 -19.02 10.85
CA LEU A 337 22.69 -18.28 11.95
C LEU A 337 22.41 -19.18 13.16
N ILE A 338 21.96 -20.41 12.94
CA ILE A 338 21.69 -21.37 14.01
C ILE A 338 22.99 -21.78 14.72
N ASP A 339 24.07 -22.01 13.98
CA ASP A 339 25.39 -22.29 14.53
C ASP A 339 25.94 -21.10 15.34
N LYS A 340 25.56 -19.86 14.98
CA LYS A 340 25.82 -18.66 15.78
C LYS A 340 24.93 -18.55 17.01
N GLY A 341 23.97 -19.43 17.20
CA GLY A 341 23.09 -19.51 18.36
C GLY A 341 21.77 -18.74 18.21
N PHE A 342 21.36 -18.40 16.97
CA PHE A 342 20.03 -17.86 16.71
C PHE A 342 18.98 -18.94 16.99
N SER A 343 18.04 -18.62 17.87
CA SER A 343 17.02 -19.59 18.26
C SER A 343 16.01 -19.84 17.14
N ILE A 344 15.51 -21.07 17.10
CA ILE A 344 14.45 -21.54 16.19
C ILE A 344 13.18 -21.73 17.03
N ASP A 345 12.03 -21.31 16.50
CA ASP A 345 10.72 -21.49 17.12
C ASP A 345 10.00 -22.73 16.57
N PRO A 346 9.90 -23.83 17.33
CA PRO A 346 9.19 -25.01 16.89
C PRO A 346 7.66 -24.84 16.89
N SER A 347 7.13 -23.79 17.53
CA SER A 347 5.70 -23.45 17.49
C SER A 347 5.30 -22.72 16.21
N ASP A 348 6.29 -22.18 15.48
CA ASP A 348 6.08 -21.51 14.20
C ASP A 348 6.38 -22.46 13.03
N ASN A 349 5.32 -22.98 12.42
CA ASN A 349 5.41 -23.96 11.35
C ASN A 349 5.90 -23.41 10.00
N ARG A 350 6.12 -22.09 9.87
CA ARG A 350 6.50 -21.48 8.58
C ARG A 350 7.82 -22.04 8.02
N LEU A 351 8.81 -22.32 8.87
CA LEU A 351 10.09 -22.91 8.43
C LEU A 351 9.90 -24.31 7.83
N VAL A 352 9.06 -25.13 8.46
CA VAL A 352 8.72 -26.49 7.99
C VAL A 352 7.95 -26.41 6.67
N TYR A 353 6.97 -25.52 6.58
CA TYR A 353 6.22 -25.27 5.36
C TYR A 353 7.15 -24.93 4.18
N TRP A 354 8.04 -23.96 4.34
CA TRP A 354 8.94 -23.57 3.25
C TRP A 354 9.96 -24.67 2.89
N ALA A 355 10.41 -25.46 3.87
CA ALA A 355 11.24 -26.64 3.59
C ALA A 355 10.49 -27.67 2.70
N ILE A 356 9.20 -27.86 2.94
CA ILE A 356 8.33 -28.73 2.13
C ILE A 356 8.10 -28.12 0.75
N TYR A 357 7.76 -26.84 0.68
CA TYR A 357 7.50 -26.09 -0.56
C TYR A 357 8.72 -26.09 -1.49
N ASN A 358 9.91 -25.83 -0.93
CA ASN A 358 11.19 -25.87 -1.66
C ASN A 358 11.70 -27.29 -1.92
N ARG A 359 10.94 -28.33 -1.53
CA ARG A 359 11.29 -29.75 -1.68
C ARG A 359 12.62 -30.14 -1.03
N ASN A 360 13.02 -29.44 0.02
CA ASN A 360 14.32 -29.59 0.67
C ASN A 360 14.24 -30.59 1.85
N LEU A 361 14.30 -31.89 1.53
CA LEU A 361 14.27 -32.95 2.53
C LEU A 361 15.44 -32.89 3.54
N PRO A 362 16.70 -32.61 3.16
CA PRO A 362 17.78 -32.45 4.13
C PRO A 362 17.50 -31.39 5.18
N PHE A 363 17.02 -30.21 4.76
CA PHE A 363 16.67 -29.14 5.68
C PHE A 363 15.46 -29.49 6.54
N LEU A 364 14.44 -30.14 5.96
CA LEU A 364 13.29 -30.63 6.72
C LEU A 364 13.72 -31.63 7.82
N LYS A 365 14.62 -32.56 7.51
CA LYS A 365 15.18 -33.50 8.50
C LYS A 365 15.90 -32.78 9.63
N PHE A 366 16.65 -31.74 9.29
CA PHE A 366 17.32 -30.88 10.26
C PHE A 366 16.30 -30.15 11.15
N LEU A 367 15.24 -29.56 10.60
CA LEU A 367 14.18 -28.91 11.38
C LEU A 367 13.53 -29.91 12.36
N PHE A 368 13.20 -31.12 11.90
CA PHE A 368 12.63 -32.17 12.76
C PHE A 368 13.64 -32.84 13.72
N SER A 369 14.86 -32.30 13.86
CA SER A 369 15.72 -32.53 15.03
C SER A 369 15.30 -31.68 16.25
N TYR A 370 14.51 -30.62 16.00
CA TYR A 370 13.81 -29.81 16.99
C TYR A 370 12.35 -30.29 17.15
N PRO A 371 11.66 -29.92 18.26
CA PRO A 371 10.32 -30.44 18.56
C PRO A 371 9.21 -29.74 17.75
N PHE A 372 9.36 -29.64 16.43
CA PHE A 372 8.29 -29.18 15.54
C PHE A 372 7.14 -30.19 15.53
N ASP A 373 5.91 -29.67 15.60
CA ASP A 373 4.71 -30.50 15.46
C ASP A 373 4.52 -30.91 14.00
N VAL A 374 4.53 -32.22 13.75
CA VAL A 374 4.30 -32.79 12.42
C VAL A 374 2.89 -32.47 11.90
N ASN A 375 1.92 -32.29 12.80
CA ASN A 375 0.53 -31.99 12.47
C ASN A 375 0.24 -30.50 12.37
N ALA A 376 1.25 -29.65 12.60
CA ALA A 376 1.08 -28.22 12.43
C ALA A 376 0.68 -27.89 10.99
N SER A 377 -0.20 -26.90 10.87
CA SER A 377 -0.68 -26.36 9.61
C SER A 377 -0.04 -25.02 9.34
N SER A 378 0.39 -24.79 8.09
CA SER A 378 0.61 -23.44 7.58
C SER A 378 -0.60 -23.07 6.74
N ASP A 379 -1.23 -21.95 7.08
CA ASP A 379 -2.48 -21.46 6.51
C ASP A 379 -3.66 -22.46 6.66
N GLU A 380 -3.79 -23.41 5.73
CA GLU A 380 -4.97 -24.27 5.59
C GLU A 380 -4.66 -25.77 5.58
N TYR A 381 -3.40 -26.18 5.35
CA TYR A 381 -3.02 -27.58 5.21
C TYR A 381 -1.94 -27.96 6.21
N THR A 382 -2.03 -29.19 6.73
CA THR A 382 -0.98 -29.81 7.54
C THR A 382 0.31 -29.98 6.73
N ASN A 383 1.44 -30.19 7.41
CA ASN A 383 2.71 -30.50 6.76
C ASN A 383 2.62 -31.71 5.82
N LEU A 384 1.92 -32.79 6.23
CA LEU A 384 1.76 -33.98 5.41
C LEU A 384 0.94 -33.69 4.15
N GLU A 385 -0.14 -32.91 4.25
CA GLU A 385 -0.96 -32.55 3.10
C GLU A 385 -0.22 -31.65 2.12
N ASN A 386 0.56 -30.69 2.61
CA ASN A 386 1.42 -29.88 1.75
C ASN A 386 2.41 -30.75 0.95
N ALA A 387 2.94 -31.82 1.55
CA ALA A 387 3.79 -32.77 0.83
C ALA A 387 3.03 -33.56 -0.27
N ILE A 388 1.75 -33.88 -0.04
CA ILE A 388 0.88 -34.55 -1.02
C ILE A 388 0.52 -33.60 -2.17
N ILE A 389 0.12 -32.36 -1.86
CA ILE A 389 -0.20 -31.31 -2.84
C ILE A 389 1.03 -31.03 -3.72
N GLY A 390 2.21 -30.93 -3.11
CA GLY A 390 3.48 -30.76 -3.81
C GLY A 390 3.96 -31.99 -4.60
N ASN A 391 3.28 -33.14 -4.48
CA ASN A 391 3.69 -34.42 -5.03
C ASN A 391 5.17 -34.76 -4.71
N ASN A 392 5.56 -34.60 -3.44
CA ASN A 392 6.92 -34.89 -2.99
C ASN A 392 6.96 -36.18 -2.17
N GLU A 393 7.19 -37.30 -2.85
CA GLU A 393 7.19 -38.62 -2.22
C GLU A 393 8.26 -38.77 -1.13
N ALA A 394 9.45 -38.20 -1.32
CA ALA A 394 10.54 -38.32 -0.36
C ALA A 394 10.24 -37.58 0.95
N ILE A 395 9.64 -36.38 0.85
CA ILE A 395 9.17 -35.62 2.02
C ILE A 395 7.97 -36.30 2.67
N PHE A 396 7.00 -36.75 1.87
CA PHE A 396 5.86 -37.52 2.35
C PHE A 396 6.29 -38.75 3.17
N ASP A 397 7.20 -39.56 2.62
CA ASP A 397 7.71 -40.75 3.29
C ASP A 397 8.41 -40.39 4.61
N PHE A 398 9.20 -39.32 4.63
CA PHE A 398 9.83 -38.83 5.84
C PHE A 398 8.81 -38.37 6.88
N LEU A 399 7.80 -37.58 6.50
CA LEU A 399 6.78 -37.11 7.42
C LEU A 399 5.98 -38.26 8.01
N LEU A 400 5.68 -39.33 7.25
CA LEU A 400 5.06 -40.54 7.81
C LEU A 400 5.88 -41.19 8.93
N THR A 401 7.22 -41.09 8.90
CA THR A 401 8.07 -41.59 9.99
C THR A 401 7.94 -40.79 11.30
N LYS A 402 7.33 -39.60 11.24
CA LYS A 402 7.09 -38.72 12.39
C LYS A 402 5.71 -38.91 13.02
N ASN A 403 5.02 -39.99 12.66
CA ASN A 403 3.72 -40.39 13.17
C ASN A 403 2.62 -39.30 13.06
N PRO A 404 2.38 -38.74 11.86
CA PRO A 404 1.36 -37.73 11.66
C PRO A 404 -0.04 -38.33 11.84
N ASP A 405 -0.97 -37.46 12.23
CA ASP A 405 -2.39 -37.72 12.14
C ASP A 405 -2.83 -37.61 10.68
N ILE A 406 -3.46 -38.68 10.20
CA ILE A 406 -3.96 -38.76 8.82
C ILE A 406 -5.49 -38.88 8.76
N LYS A 407 -6.15 -38.98 9.91
CA LYS A 407 -7.59 -39.29 10.02
C LYS A 407 -8.39 -38.03 10.35
N THR A 408 -7.86 -37.14 11.20
CA THR A 408 -8.58 -35.95 11.64
C THR A 408 -8.95 -35.05 10.47
N LEU A 409 -10.26 -34.80 10.37
CA LEU A 409 -10.84 -33.92 9.37
C LEU A 409 -10.76 -32.47 9.84
N HIS A 410 -10.36 -31.57 8.96
CA HIS A 410 -10.34 -30.12 9.23
C HIS A 410 -10.82 -29.31 8.01
N PRO A 411 -11.37 -28.10 8.22
CA PRO A 411 -11.85 -27.27 7.13
C PRO A 411 -10.71 -26.52 6.43
N THR A 412 -10.90 -26.26 5.14
CA THR A 412 -10.03 -25.47 4.25
C THR A 412 -10.91 -24.56 3.40
N LYS A 413 -10.39 -23.41 2.93
CA LYS A 413 -11.19 -22.48 2.11
C LYS A 413 -11.42 -23.01 0.71
N LEU A 414 -10.42 -23.68 0.15
CA LEU A 414 -10.46 -24.19 -1.23
C LEU A 414 -11.16 -25.55 -1.35
N ASN A 415 -10.99 -26.40 -0.34
CA ASN A 415 -11.29 -27.82 -0.47
C ASN A 415 -12.40 -28.32 0.47
N GLY A 416 -13.02 -27.44 1.25
CA GLY A 416 -14.02 -27.81 2.26
C GLY A 416 -13.35 -28.59 3.39
N ILE A 417 -14.00 -29.66 3.86
CA ILE A 417 -13.42 -30.55 4.88
C ILE A 417 -12.43 -31.51 4.22
N THR A 418 -11.24 -31.65 4.81
CA THR A 418 -10.15 -32.48 4.26
C THR A 418 -9.34 -33.18 5.34
N ASN A 419 -8.53 -34.14 4.90
CA ASN A 419 -7.41 -34.78 5.61
C ASN A 419 -6.42 -35.31 4.56
N ALA A 420 -5.30 -35.89 4.99
CA ALA A 420 -4.28 -36.43 4.10
C ALA A 420 -4.82 -37.46 3.08
N LEU A 421 -5.75 -38.35 3.49
CA LEU A 421 -6.37 -39.34 2.60
C LEU A 421 -7.19 -38.67 1.49
N LEU A 422 -8.07 -37.72 1.86
CA LEU A 422 -8.92 -36.99 0.93
C LEU A 422 -8.12 -36.12 -0.04
N ILE A 423 -7.02 -35.50 0.42
CA ILE A 423 -6.12 -34.75 -0.45
C ILE A 423 -5.43 -35.69 -1.46
N ALA A 424 -4.92 -36.84 -1.01
CA ALA A 424 -4.28 -37.80 -1.93
C ALA A 424 -5.26 -38.32 -3.00
N GLU A 425 -6.53 -38.58 -2.64
CA GLU A 425 -7.59 -38.95 -3.59
C GLU A 425 -7.88 -37.82 -4.58
N ARG A 426 -8.09 -36.59 -4.08
CA ARG A 426 -8.46 -35.43 -4.90
C ARG A 426 -7.39 -35.09 -5.95
N TYR A 427 -6.12 -35.15 -5.53
CA TYR A 427 -4.97 -34.91 -6.41
C TYR A 427 -4.54 -36.16 -7.19
N LYS A 428 -5.29 -37.28 -7.09
CA LYS A 428 -5.02 -38.55 -7.81
C LYS A 428 -3.62 -39.12 -7.54
N GLN A 429 -3.11 -38.92 -6.32
CA GLN A 429 -1.79 -39.41 -5.88
C GLN A 429 -1.87 -40.89 -5.46
N THR A 430 -2.14 -41.78 -6.42
CA THR A 430 -2.44 -43.21 -6.16
C THR A 430 -1.41 -43.92 -5.28
N LYS A 431 -0.12 -43.65 -5.50
CA LYS A 431 0.99 -44.23 -4.72
C LYS A 431 1.00 -43.74 -3.26
N MET A 432 0.81 -42.44 -3.03
CA MET A 432 0.74 -41.88 -1.68
C MET A 432 -0.54 -42.34 -0.96
N LEU A 433 -1.66 -42.44 -1.68
CA LEU A 433 -2.91 -42.97 -1.15
C LEU A 433 -2.76 -44.43 -0.68
N GLU A 434 -2.11 -45.29 -1.47
CA GLU A 434 -1.81 -46.67 -1.06
C GLU A 434 -0.94 -46.72 0.20
N LYS A 435 0.08 -45.84 0.29
CA LYS A 435 0.92 -45.72 1.50
C LYS A 435 0.12 -45.23 2.71
N LEU A 436 -0.75 -44.23 2.57
CA LEU A 436 -1.62 -43.74 3.63
C LEU A 436 -2.58 -44.84 4.12
N ASN A 437 -3.20 -45.60 3.21
CA ASN A 437 -4.07 -46.72 3.58
C ASN A 437 -3.33 -47.81 4.37
N ARG A 438 -2.11 -48.15 3.95
CA ARG A 438 -1.24 -49.08 4.72
C ARG A 438 -0.80 -48.50 6.07
N TYR A 439 -0.59 -47.20 6.17
CA TYR A 439 -0.27 -46.55 7.43
C TYR A 439 -1.48 -46.51 8.38
N ALA A 440 -2.68 -46.20 7.87
CA ALA A 440 -3.95 -46.13 8.61
C ALA A 440 -4.40 -47.48 9.23
N THR A 441 -3.93 -48.59 8.66
CA THR A 441 -4.23 -49.94 9.17
C THR A 441 -3.26 -50.38 10.27
N ARG A 442 -2.10 -49.71 10.40
CA ARG A 442 -1.06 -50.02 11.38
C ARG A 442 -1.11 -49.11 12.62
N ASN A 443 -1.71 -47.94 12.49
CA ASN A 443 -1.87 -46.91 13.53
C ASN A 443 -3.32 -46.41 13.52
#